data_AF-A0A6H5HS75-F1
#
_entry.id   AF-A0A6H5HS75-F1
#
_cell.length_a   1.000
_cell.length_b   1.000
_cell.length_c   1.000
_cell.angle_alpha   90.00
_cell.angle_beta   90.00
_cell.angle_gamma   90.00
#
_symmetry.space_group_name_H-M   'P 1'
#
loop_
_entity.id
_entity.type
_entity.pdbx_description
1 polymer ?
#
loop_
_entity_poly.entity_id
_entity_poly.type
_entity_poly.pdbx_seq_one_letter_code
_entity_poly.pdbx_strand_id
1 'polypeptide(L)'
;MYGRCKGNERRHTSAALRWPHCRTMRPIIGVLSIQTVLRLKTFNSVGGACPYGRSFFHGLTPCHTQTARHYGLEAAQQQQADLMRQQQADAARQQQADAARQQQADAARQQQADAARQQQVVAPPRPPHAEAQFALADITVELTKYYHVISQLDVRAASEVEDIISSPPGEFPYTNLRQRLIDDFQQSEEHRVRQLLPDEELGDRKPSQFLRHLKSLAAPTVVQLNLLRHLWLRRLPTHVQTVVDGPS
;
A
#
# COMPACT_ATOMS: atom_id res chain seq x y z
N MET A 1 -7.01 60.35 17.52
CA MET A 1 -7.45 60.45 18.93
C MET A 1 -8.06 59.13 19.35
N TYR A 2 -7.82 58.74 20.62
CA TYR A 2 -8.40 57.69 21.48
C TYR A 2 -9.72 57.04 21.03
N GLY A 3 -10.06 55.78 21.35
CA GLY A 3 -9.54 54.89 22.38
C GLY A 3 -10.39 53.61 22.50
N ARG A 4 -9.87 52.72 23.36
CA ARG A 4 -10.27 51.37 23.78
C ARG A 4 -11.59 51.33 24.59
N CYS A 5 -12.29 50.18 24.59
CA CYS A 5 -12.95 49.46 25.74
C CYS A 5 -13.97 48.43 25.20
N LYS A 6 -13.78 47.10 25.30
CA LYS A 6 -13.96 46.14 26.42
C LYS A 6 -15.40 45.97 26.97
N GLY A 7 -15.88 44.71 26.87
CA GLY A 7 -16.86 44.04 27.76
C GLY A 7 -18.33 44.45 27.55
N ASN A 8 -19.37 43.66 27.81
CA ASN A 8 -19.57 42.39 28.53
C ASN A 8 -21.08 42.03 28.40
N GLU A 9 -21.51 40.96 29.10
CA GLU A 9 -22.88 40.54 29.47
C GLU A 9 -23.53 39.48 28.55
N ARG A 10 -23.46 38.19 28.86
CA ARG A 10 -24.07 37.41 29.97
C ARG A 10 -25.59 37.52 30.06
N ARG A 11 -26.22 36.33 30.01
CA ARG A 11 -27.32 35.81 30.88
C ARG A 11 -27.94 34.56 30.19
N HIS A 12 -28.39 33.47 30.81
CA HIS A 12 -28.96 33.15 32.13
C HIS A 12 -28.89 31.60 32.35
N THR A 13 -28.32 31.07 33.45
CA THR A 13 -28.97 30.40 34.64
C THR A 13 -29.73 29.09 34.35
N SER A 14 -29.70 27.97 35.10
CA SER A 14 -29.27 27.59 36.46
C SER A 14 -29.24 26.03 36.52
N ALA A 15 -28.19 25.36 37.01
CA ALA A 15 -27.95 24.90 38.39
C ALA A 15 -28.55 23.52 38.77
N ALA A 16 -27.68 22.52 39.02
CA ALA A 16 -27.72 21.64 40.20
C ALA A 16 -26.50 20.68 40.29
N LEU A 17 -25.54 21.06 41.15
CA LEU A 17 -24.87 20.24 42.18
C LEU A 17 -24.18 18.89 41.84
N ARG A 18 -22.84 18.88 41.87
CA ARG A 18 -22.03 18.19 42.92
C ARG A 18 -20.56 18.65 42.89
N TRP A 19 -19.98 18.86 44.08
CA TRP A 19 -18.74 19.61 44.33
C TRP A 19 -17.42 18.80 44.24
N PRO A 20 -16.26 19.49 44.08
CA PRO A 20 -14.90 18.96 43.92
C PRO A 20 -13.98 19.22 45.14
N HIS A 21 -12.72 18.72 45.11
CA HIS A 21 -11.45 19.24 45.69
C HIS A 21 -10.41 18.08 45.64
N CYS A 22 -9.08 18.19 45.51
CA CYS A 22 -8.06 19.26 45.50
C CYS A 22 -6.73 18.62 44.97
N ARG A 23 -5.88 19.33 44.19
CA ARG A 23 -4.53 19.88 44.55
C ARG A 23 -3.51 18.85 45.13
N THR A 24 -2.21 18.78 44.79
CA THR A 24 -1.20 19.80 44.40
C THR A 24 0.15 19.15 43.99
N MET A 25 1.05 19.99 43.45
CA MET A 25 2.43 19.80 42.94
C MET A 25 3.49 19.09 43.84
N ARG A 26 4.44 18.37 43.18
CA ARG A 26 5.95 18.43 43.16
C ARG A 26 6.71 19.36 44.16
N PRO A 27 8.06 19.26 44.41
CA PRO A 27 9.08 18.20 44.17
C PRO A 27 10.36 18.12 45.11
N ILE A 28 11.29 17.18 44.83
CA ILE A 28 12.79 17.02 45.02
C ILE A 28 13.57 17.21 46.37
N ILE A 29 14.58 16.31 46.52
CA ILE A 29 15.88 16.31 47.26
C ILE A 29 15.80 15.96 48.75
N GLY A 30 16.47 14.95 49.31
CA GLY A 30 17.45 13.99 48.83
C GLY A 30 18.09 13.29 50.04
N VAL A 31 19.02 12.37 49.75
CA VAL A 31 20.17 12.02 50.60
C VAL A 31 19.96 10.93 51.68
N LEU A 32 20.66 9.80 51.42
CA LEU A 32 21.27 8.83 52.35
C LEU A 32 20.36 7.95 53.23
N SER A 33 20.46 6.64 53.05
CA SER A 33 21.41 5.82 53.83
C SER A 33 20.90 4.38 53.97
N ILE A 34 21.70 3.45 53.45
CA ILE A 34 22.01 2.12 53.99
C ILE A 34 21.16 1.70 55.20
N GLN A 35 20.08 0.94 54.98
CA GLN A 35 19.67 -0.28 55.72
C GLN A 35 18.26 -0.69 55.25
N THR A 36 18.01 -2.01 55.16
CA THR A 36 16.66 -2.63 55.02
C THR A 36 16.15 -2.59 53.57
N VAL A 37 16.22 -3.66 52.76
CA VAL A 37 15.47 -4.92 52.92
C VAL A 37 16.29 -6.08 52.33
N LEU A 38 17.27 -6.58 53.09
CA LEU A 38 17.70 -7.98 53.01
C LEU A 38 17.32 -8.63 54.34
N ARG A 39 16.03 -8.84 54.54
CA ARG A 39 15.51 -9.54 55.73
C ARG A 39 14.31 -10.37 55.30
N LEU A 40 14.59 -11.61 54.92
CA LEU A 40 13.76 -12.82 55.07
C LEU A 40 14.36 -13.96 54.23
N LYS A 41 15.65 -14.22 54.46
CA LYS A 41 16.23 -15.55 54.26
C LYS A 41 16.93 -15.87 55.57
N THR A 42 16.62 -17.03 56.13
CA THR A 42 16.94 -17.50 57.50
C THR A 42 15.92 -17.10 58.58
N PHE A 43 14.70 -17.66 58.50
CA PHE A 43 14.00 -17.96 59.75
C PHE A 43 14.48 -19.34 60.21
N ASN A 44 15.16 -19.24 61.35
CA ASN A 44 15.94 -20.24 62.02
C ASN A 44 15.01 -21.31 62.59
N SER A 45 15.47 -22.57 62.51
CA SER A 45 15.34 -23.60 63.54
C SER A 45 14.37 -23.29 64.68
N VAL A 46 13.13 -23.77 64.59
CA VAL A 46 12.26 -23.94 65.75
C VAL A 46 12.38 -25.39 66.21
N GLY A 47 13.39 -25.63 67.05
CA GLY A 47 13.43 -26.78 67.95
C GLY A 47 12.39 -26.55 69.05
N GLY A 48 11.22 -27.17 68.90
CA GLY A 48 10.20 -27.26 69.94
C GLY A 48 10.43 -28.51 70.76
N ALA A 49 11.01 -28.36 71.95
CA ALA A 49 11.02 -29.40 72.98
C ALA A 49 9.63 -29.45 73.64
N CYS A 50 9.00 -30.64 73.67
CA CYS A 50 7.92 -30.96 74.60
C CYS A 50 8.42 -31.96 75.66
N PRO A 51 8.13 -31.75 76.96
CA PRO A 51 8.71 -32.52 78.05
C PRO A 51 7.84 -33.71 78.49
N TYR A 52 8.49 -34.69 79.12
CA TYR A 52 7.95 -35.86 79.85
C TYR A 52 7.23 -36.97 79.07
N GLY A 53 7.79 -38.19 79.18
CA GLY A 53 7.03 -39.42 78.90
C GLY A 53 7.87 -40.57 78.33
N ARG A 54 8.69 -41.19 79.19
CA ARG A 54 9.48 -42.39 78.90
C ARG A 54 8.55 -43.56 78.54
N SER A 55 8.71 -44.16 77.36
CA SER A 55 8.82 -45.62 77.09
C SER A 55 8.32 -46.02 75.68
N PHE A 56 9.00 -47.04 75.13
CA PHE A 56 8.65 -47.84 73.95
C PHE A 56 8.88 -47.22 72.56
N PHE A 57 10.09 -47.47 72.04
CA PHE A 57 10.31 -47.67 70.62
C PHE A 57 9.38 -48.77 70.11
N HIS A 58 8.47 -48.44 69.18
CA HIS A 58 8.16 -49.22 67.97
C HIS A 58 7.06 -48.51 67.18
N GLY A 59 7.32 -48.20 65.91
CA GLY A 59 6.29 -47.86 64.92
C GLY A 59 6.17 -46.38 64.52
N LEU A 60 7.25 -45.77 64.01
CA LEU A 60 7.10 -44.59 63.15
C LEU A 60 6.51 -45.03 61.80
N THR A 61 5.41 -44.42 61.45
CA THR A 61 4.57 -44.62 60.27
C THR A 61 5.35 -44.46 58.95
N PRO A 62 5.19 -45.39 57.96
CA PRO A 62 5.75 -45.23 56.62
C PRO A 62 5.07 -44.15 55.76
N CYS A 63 3.97 -43.56 56.24
CA CYS A 63 3.07 -42.69 55.46
C CYS A 63 3.69 -41.31 55.12
N HIS A 64 4.57 -40.76 55.96
CA HIS A 64 5.07 -39.39 55.78
C HIS A 64 6.16 -39.25 54.70
N THR A 65 6.95 -40.31 54.45
CA THR A 65 8.06 -40.31 53.47
C THR A 65 7.58 -40.56 52.04
N GLN A 66 6.52 -41.35 51.87
CA GLN A 66 5.92 -41.61 50.56
C GLN A 66 5.18 -40.37 50.02
N THR A 67 4.49 -39.66 50.90
CA THR A 67 3.79 -38.41 50.56
C THR A 67 4.78 -37.29 50.21
N ALA A 68 5.90 -37.17 50.93
CA ALA A 68 6.96 -36.20 50.62
C ALA A 68 7.66 -36.45 49.26
N ARG A 69 7.87 -37.71 48.87
CA ARG A 69 8.41 -38.07 47.55
C ARG A 69 7.40 -37.80 46.42
N HIS A 70 6.11 -38.05 46.66
CA HIS A 70 5.04 -37.74 45.71
C HIS A 70 4.95 -36.24 45.43
N TYR A 71 4.90 -35.40 46.48
CA TYR A 71 4.90 -33.94 46.32
C TYR A 71 6.17 -33.40 45.65
N GLY A 72 7.33 -33.99 45.91
CA GLY A 72 8.59 -33.59 45.26
C GLY A 72 8.62 -33.91 43.75
N LEU A 73 8.10 -35.07 43.35
CA LEU A 73 7.97 -35.45 41.94
C LEU A 73 6.92 -34.60 41.21
N GLU A 74 5.77 -34.35 41.85
CA GLU A 74 4.73 -33.46 41.32
C GLU A 74 5.22 -32.02 41.18
N ALA A 75 5.98 -31.50 42.15
CA ALA A 75 6.58 -30.16 42.07
C ALA A 75 7.60 -30.04 40.92
N ALA A 76 8.40 -31.09 40.68
CA ALA A 76 9.33 -31.11 39.55
C ALA A 76 8.60 -31.18 38.19
N GLN A 77 7.52 -31.97 38.09
CA GLN A 77 6.68 -32.01 36.89
C GLN A 77 5.98 -30.68 36.64
N GLN A 78 5.48 -30.03 37.70
CA GLN A 78 4.86 -28.71 37.62
C GLN A 78 5.86 -27.64 37.16
N GLN A 79 7.09 -27.65 37.71
CA GLN A 79 8.16 -26.76 37.26
C GLN A 79 8.49 -26.97 35.78
N GLN A 80 8.55 -28.22 35.32
CA GLN A 80 8.81 -28.51 33.91
C GLN A 80 7.66 -28.04 33.01
N ALA A 81 6.40 -28.20 33.44
CA ALA A 81 5.23 -27.69 32.72
C ALA A 81 5.18 -26.15 32.69
N ASP A 82 5.59 -25.48 33.77
CA ASP A 82 5.70 -24.01 33.85
C ASP A 82 6.80 -23.48 32.92
N LEU A 83 7.97 -24.15 32.89
CA LEU A 83 9.05 -23.82 31.96
C LEU A 83 8.64 -24.00 30.50
N MET A 84 7.94 -25.08 30.17
CA MET A 84 7.44 -25.31 28.80
C MET A 84 6.40 -24.25 28.39
N ARG A 85 5.48 -23.87 29.29
CA ARG A 85 4.53 -22.78 29.06
C ARG A 85 5.25 -21.45 28.87
N GLN A 86 6.28 -21.17 29.65
CA GLN A 86 7.09 -19.96 29.51
C GLN A 86 7.84 -19.93 28.17
N GLN A 87 8.50 -21.03 27.78
CA GLN A 87 9.17 -21.14 26.48
C GLN A 87 8.21 -20.95 25.31
N GLN A 88 7.01 -21.54 25.38
CA GLN A 88 5.98 -21.34 24.35
C GLN A 88 5.50 -19.89 24.29
N ALA A 89 5.31 -19.23 25.43
CA ALA A 89 4.92 -17.83 25.48
C ALA A 89 6.02 -16.91 24.92
N ASP A 90 7.28 -17.17 25.23
CA ASP A 90 8.42 -16.41 24.73
C ASP A 90 8.63 -16.62 23.22
N ALA A 91 8.50 -17.87 22.74
CA ALA A 91 8.53 -18.18 21.31
C ALA A 91 7.39 -17.51 20.54
N ALA A 92 6.17 -17.49 21.10
CA ALA A 92 5.03 -16.81 20.49
C ALA A 92 5.23 -15.29 20.41
N ARG A 93 5.79 -14.66 21.45
CA ARG A 93 6.15 -13.24 21.43
C ARG A 93 7.22 -12.94 20.38
N GLN A 94 8.23 -13.80 20.26
CA GLN A 94 9.29 -13.66 19.27
C GLN A 94 8.75 -13.79 17.84
N GLN A 95 7.91 -14.79 17.59
CA GLN A 95 7.24 -14.97 16.30
C GLN A 95 6.37 -13.76 15.92
N GLN A 96 5.62 -13.21 16.87
CA GLN A 96 4.82 -12.01 16.64
C GLN A 96 5.70 -10.79 16.33
N ALA A 97 6.83 -10.63 17.04
CA ALA A 97 7.78 -9.56 16.78
C ALA A 97 8.44 -9.68 15.40
N ASP A 98 8.84 -10.89 14.99
CA ASP A 98 9.45 -11.14 13.70
C ASP A 98 8.45 -11.01 12.55
N ALA A 99 7.21 -11.47 12.73
CA ALA A 99 6.12 -11.24 11.78
C ALA A 99 5.80 -9.75 11.62
N ALA A 100 5.78 -8.98 12.71
CA ALA A 100 5.57 -7.53 12.65
C ALA A 100 6.71 -6.81 11.92
N ARG A 101 7.97 -7.20 12.16
CA ARG A 101 9.14 -6.68 11.43
C ARG A 101 9.05 -7.00 9.93
N GLN A 102 8.68 -8.23 9.59
CA GLN A 102 8.53 -8.65 8.20
C GLN A 102 7.40 -7.88 7.50
N GLN A 103 6.24 -7.73 8.15
CA GLN A 103 5.13 -6.93 7.64
C GLN A 103 5.52 -5.48 7.40
N GLN A 104 6.27 -4.87 8.32
CA GLN A 104 6.78 -3.51 8.15
C GLN A 104 7.77 -3.41 6.99
N ALA A 105 8.66 -4.40 6.82
CA ALA A 105 9.59 -4.44 5.71
C ALA A 105 8.88 -4.61 4.35
N ASP A 106 7.87 -5.49 4.28
CA ASP A 106 7.10 -5.71 3.07
C ASP A 106 6.19 -4.52 2.74
N ALA A 107 5.58 -3.89 3.74
CA ALA A 107 4.84 -2.64 3.58
C ALA A 107 5.75 -1.50 3.09
N ALA A 108 6.97 -1.38 3.62
CA ALA A 108 7.93 -0.39 3.17
C ALA A 108 8.39 -0.64 1.73
N ARG A 109 8.65 -1.90 1.35
CA ARG A 109 8.96 -2.29 -0.03
C ARG A 109 7.81 -1.96 -0.98
N GLN A 110 6.58 -2.27 -0.58
CA GLN A 110 5.39 -1.97 -1.37
C GLN A 110 5.19 -0.46 -1.52
N GLN A 111 5.32 0.31 -0.44
CA GLN A 111 5.27 1.77 -0.47
C GLN A 111 6.34 2.36 -1.39
N GLN A 112 7.57 1.83 -1.37
CA GLN A 112 8.62 2.25 -2.28
C GLN A 112 8.31 1.90 -3.74
N ALA A 113 7.74 0.72 -4.00
CA ALA A 113 7.33 0.31 -5.33
C ALA A 113 6.16 1.17 -5.86
N ASP A 114 5.19 1.48 -5.01
CA ASP A 114 4.05 2.33 -5.35
C ASP A 114 4.48 3.80 -5.50
N ALA A 115 5.39 4.29 -4.68
CA ALA A 115 6.01 5.61 -4.83
C ALA A 115 6.84 5.69 -6.12
N ALA A 116 7.58 4.65 -6.47
CA ALA A 116 8.32 4.58 -7.74
C ALA A 116 7.37 4.54 -8.95
N ARG A 117 6.22 3.86 -8.85
CA ARG A 117 5.16 3.90 -9.86
C ARG A 117 4.51 5.29 -9.98
N GLN A 118 4.28 5.97 -8.85
CA GLN A 118 3.75 7.34 -8.84
C GLN A 118 4.78 8.37 -9.35
N GLN A 119 6.08 8.10 -9.17
CA GLN A 119 7.18 8.93 -9.68
C GLN A 119 7.60 8.59 -11.11
N GLN A 120 7.01 7.56 -11.75
CA GLN A 120 7.09 7.42 -13.20
C GLN A 120 6.27 8.56 -13.82
N VAL A 121 6.94 9.70 -13.98
CA VAL A 121 6.50 10.79 -14.85
C VAL A 121 6.49 10.22 -16.25
N VAL A 122 5.34 9.69 -16.66
CA VAL A 122 5.03 9.53 -18.08
C VAL A 122 5.24 10.93 -18.66
N ALA A 123 6.26 11.09 -19.51
CA ALA A 123 6.53 12.37 -20.16
C ALA A 123 5.20 12.92 -20.66
N PRO A 124 4.89 14.20 -20.39
CA PRO A 124 3.62 14.77 -20.84
C PRO A 124 3.48 14.46 -22.33
N PRO A 125 2.31 13.95 -22.77
CA PRO A 125 2.12 13.59 -24.16
C PRO A 125 2.56 14.78 -25.00
N ARG A 126 3.47 14.54 -25.96
CA ARG A 126 3.97 15.61 -26.82
C ARG A 126 2.75 16.33 -27.39
N PRO A 127 2.64 17.65 -27.19
CA PRO A 127 1.49 18.37 -27.72
C PRO A 127 1.47 18.14 -29.24
N PRO A 128 0.27 17.93 -29.84
CA PRO A 128 0.16 17.79 -31.28
C PRO A 128 0.87 18.95 -31.98
N HIS A 129 1.45 18.66 -33.13
CA HIS A 129 2.34 19.58 -33.85
C HIS A 129 1.75 20.99 -34.02
N ALA A 130 0.44 21.10 -34.26
CA ALA A 130 -0.28 22.36 -34.35
C ALA A 130 -0.20 23.20 -33.06
N GLU A 131 -0.35 22.60 -31.87
CA GLU A 131 -0.27 23.31 -30.60
C GLU A 131 1.13 23.84 -30.31
N ALA A 132 2.15 23.09 -30.68
CA ALA A 132 3.53 23.55 -30.60
C ALA A 132 3.77 24.77 -31.51
N GLN A 133 3.22 24.75 -32.73
CA GLN A 133 3.31 25.91 -33.63
C GLN A 133 2.58 27.14 -33.09
N PHE A 134 1.38 26.96 -32.53
CA PHE A 134 0.65 28.07 -31.91
C PHE A 134 1.39 28.66 -30.71
N ALA A 135 2.01 27.82 -29.88
CA ALA A 135 2.81 28.27 -28.76
C ALA A 135 4.06 29.05 -29.21
N LEU A 136 4.73 28.60 -30.27
CA LEU A 136 5.89 29.30 -30.84
C LEU A 136 5.51 30.64 -31.49
N ALA A 137 4.31 30.74 -32.06
CA ALA A 137 3.79 31.94 -32.70
C ALA A 137 3.00 32.86 -31.76
N ASP A 138 2.91 32.54 -30.47
CA ASP A 138 2.10 33.23 -29.44
C ASP A 138 0.61 33.42 -29.83
N ILE A 139 0.06 32.46 -30.58
CA ILE A 139 -1.33 32.48 -31.03
C ILE A 139 -2.22 31.91 -29.92
N THR A 140 -2.81 32.80 -29.13
CA THR A 140 -3.69 32.44 -28.01
C THR A 140 -5.18 32.43 -28.40
N VAL A 141 -5.57 33.22 -29.39
CA VAL A 141 -6.96 33.41 -29.83
C VAL A 141 -7.51 32.16 -30.54
N GLU A 142 -8.56 31.56 -29.99
CA GLU A 142 -9.19 30.33 -30.53
C GLU A 142 -9.62 30.45 -31.99
N LEU A 143 -10.22 31.58 -32.37
CA LEU A 143 -10.67 31.82 -33.74
C LEU A 143 -9.48 31.88 -34.73
N THR A 144 -8.35 32.44 -34.31
CA THR A 144 -7.12 32.47 -35.13
C THR A 144 -6.55 31.08 -35.30
N LYS A 145 -6.52 30.26 -34.23
CA LYS A 145 -6.12 28.85 -34.32
C LYS A 145 -7.03 28.08 -35.28
N TYR A 146 -8.34 28.30 -35.19
CA TYR A 146 -9.34 27.66 -36.05
C TYR A 146 -9.07 27.92 -37.53
N TYR A 147 -8.90 29.17 -37.95
CA TYR A 147 -8.58 29.51 -39.33
C TYR A 147 -7.21 28.97 -39.78
N HIS A 148 -6.23 28.93 -38.87
CA HIS A 148 -4.92 28.38 -39.18
C HIS A 148 -4.99 26.88 -39.46
N VAL A 149 -5.78 26.13 -38.67
CA VAL A 149 -5.99 24.70 -38.92
C VAL A 149 -6.75 24.47 -40.22
N ILE A 150 -7.86 25.16 -40.45
CA ILE A 150 -8.68 24.95 -41.66
C ILE A 150 -7.86 25.18 -42.94
N SER A 151 -6.99 26.19 -42.95
CA SER A 151 -6.16 26.47 -44.13
C SER A 151 -5.10 25.39 -44.41
N GLN A 152 -4.81 24.52 -43.45
CA GLN A 152 -3.88 23.41 -43.56
C GLN A 152 -4.58 22.04 -43.70
N LEU A 153 -5.91 21.97 -43.64
CA LEU A 153 -6.63 20.71 -43.77
C LEU A 153 -6.64 20.23 -45.23
N ASP A 154 -6.29 18.97 -45.42
CA ASP A 154 -6.46 18.28 -46.70
C ASP A 154 -7.94 18.06 -47.02
N VAL A 155 -8.27 17.91 -48.30
CA VAL A 155 -9.65 17.73 -48.80
C VAL A 155 -10.40 16.60 -48.07
N ARG A 156 -9.72 15.47 -47.80
CA ARG A 156 -10.33 14.34 -47.07
C ARG A 156 -10.60 14.66 -45.61
N ALA A 157 -9.70 15.36 -44.94
CA ALA A 157 -9.89 15.75 -43.55
C ALA A 157 -10.99 16.82 -43.44
N ALA A 158 -11.04 17.76 -44.39
CA ALA A 158 -12.05 18.81 -44.44
C ALA A 158 -13.47 18.26 -44.68
N SER A 159 -13.62 17.18 -45.47
CA SER A 159 -14.94 16.55 -45.67
C SER A 159 -15.49 15.88 -44.41
N GLU A 160 -14.64 15.33 -43.54
CA GLU A 160 -15.08 14.69 -42.29
C GLU A 160 -15.62 15.71 -41.27
N VAL A 161 -15.15 16.97 -41.34
CA VAL A 161 -15.53 18.06 -40.43
C VAL A 161 -16.27 19.20 -41.14
N GLU A 162 -16.89 18.90 -42.29
CA GLU A 162 -17.61 19.89 -43.10
C GLU A 162 -18.76 20.56 -42.33
N ASP A 163 -19.39 19.82 -41.41
CA ASP A 163 -20.44 20.30 -40.51
C ASP A 163 -19.94 21.43 -39.60
N ILE A 164 -18.75 21.25 -39.02
CA ILE A 164 -18.11 22.26 -38.15
C ILE A 164 -17.62 23.45 -38.98
N ILE A 165 -17.12 23.21 -40.20
CA ILE A 165 -16.67 24.28 -41.10
C ILE A 165 -17.85 25.14 -41.55
N SER A 166 -18.97 24.52 -41.90
CA SER A 166 -20.16 25.19 -42.42
C SER A 166 -20.96 25.91 -41.34
N SER A 167 -20.95 25.39 -40.11
CA SER A 167 -21.61 25.99 -38.95
C SER A 167 -20.67 26.01 -37.75
N PRO A 168 -19.75 27.00 -37.67
CA PRO A 168 -18.79 27.07 -36.58
C PRO A 168 -19.50 27.29 -35.23
N PRO A 169 -19.17 26.51 -34.19
CA PRO A 169 -19.69 26.74 -32.85
C PRO A 169 -19.20 28.10 -32.31
N GLY A 170 -20.09 28.83 -31.63
CA GLY A 170 -19.80 30.19 -31.16
C GLY A 170 -18.76 30.27 -30.04
N GLU A 171 -18.64 29.24 -29.21
CA GLU A 171 -17.60 29.12 -28.18
C GLU A 171 -16.57 28.04 -28.56
N PHE A 172 -15.28 28.38 -28.40
CA PHE A 172 -14.13 27.48 -28.60
C PHE A 172 -14.11 26.73 -29.96
N PRO A 173 -14.11 27.43 -31.10
CA PRO A 173 -14.16 26.81 -32.43
C PRO A 173 -12.99 25.87 -32.71
N TYR A 174 -11.77 26.23 -32.31
CA TYR A 174 -10.59 25.36 -32.48
C TYR A 174 -10.65 24.11 -31.61
N THR A 175 -11.04 24.25 -30.34
CA THR A 175 -11.12 23.12 -29.42
C THR A 175 -12.12 22.06 -29.90
N ASN A 176 -13.31 22.48 -30.36
CA ASN A 176 -14.31 21.58 -30.92
C ASN A 176 -13.82 20.89 -32.21
N LEU A 177 -13.24 21.67 -33.15
CA LEU A 177 -12.68 21.14 -34.39
C LEU A 177 -11.59 20.10 -34.09
N ARG A 178 -10.66 20.42 -33.18
CA ARG A 178 -9.57 19.53 -32.77
C ARG A 178 -10.09 18.23 -32.17
N GLN A 179 -11.05 18.31 -31.25
CA GLN A 179 -11.61 17.11 -30.61
C GLN A 179 -12.26 16.20 -31.65
N ARG A 180 -13.09 16.76 -32.54
CA ARG A 180 -13.73 15.99 -33.60
C ARG A 180 -12.70 15.31 -34.52
N LEU A 181 -11.67 16.06 -34.95
CA LEU A 181 -10.58 15.50 -35.75
C LEU A 181 -9.83 14.38 -35.02
N ILE A 182 -9.63 14.47 -33.71
CA ILE A 182 -9.01 13.38 -32.95
C ILE A 182 -9.94 12.17 -32.93
N ASP A 183 -11.21 12.35 -32.60
CA ASP A 183 -12.17 11.27 -32.41
C ASP A 183 -12.43 10.49 -33.71
N ASP A 184 -12.63 11.20 -34.83
CA ASP A 184 -12.93 10.58 -36.12
C ASP A 184 -11.70 9.84 -36.69
N PHE A 185 -10.50 10.45 -36.59
CA PHE A 185 -9.28 9.80 -37.05
C PHE A 185 -8.85 8.63 -36.14
N GLN A 186 -9.06 8.73 -34.82
CA GLN A 186 -8.79 7.61 -33.91
C GLN A 186 -9.70 6.43 -34.19
N GLN A 187 -10.99 6.67 -34.42
CA GLN A 187 -11.94 5.60 -34.79
C GLN A 187 -11.55 4.98 -36.14
N SER A 188 -11.26 5.79 -37.15
CA SER A 188 -10.85 5.30 -38.47
C SER A 188 -9.56 4.46 -38.42
N GLU A 189 -8.53 4.92 -37.69
CA GLU A 189 -7.29 4.16 -37.52
C GLU A 189 -7.51 2.88 -36.72
N GLU A 190 -8.31 2.91 -35.66
CA GLU A 190 -8.64 1.69 -34.90
C GLU A 190 -9.36 0.65 -35.77
N HIS A 191 -10.33 1.08 -36.57
CA HIS A 191 -11.01 0.22 -37.53
C HIS A 191 -10.02 -0.35 -38.56
N ARG A 192 -9.14 0.49 -39.11
CA ARG A 192 -8.12 0.07 -40.08
C ARG A 192 -7.16 -0.96 -39.47
N VAL A 193 -6.66 -0.72 -38.26
CA VAL A 193 -5.76 -1.64 -37.55
C VAL A 193 -6.46 -2.96 -37.23
N ARG A 194 -7.72 -2.94 -36.79
CA ARG A 194 -8.51 -4.16 -36.55
C ARG A 194 -8.75 -4.97 -37.83
N GLN A 195 -8.85 -4.33 -38.99
CA GLN A 195 -8.99 -5.01 -40.29
C GLN A 195 -7.65 -5.54 -40.83
N LEU A 196 -6.55 -4.81 -40.65
CA LEU A 196 -5.24 -5.20 -41.20
C LEU A 196 -4.51 -6.26 -40.38
N LEU A 197 -4.61 -6.22 -39.05
CA LEU A 197 -3.88 -7.14 -38.17
C LEU A 197 -4.17 -8.64 -38.41
N PRO A 198 -5.40 -9.08 -38.71
CA PRO A 198 -5.70 -10.49 -38.99
C PRO A 198 -5.06 -11.02 -40.27
N ASP A 199 -4.93 -10.17 -41.29
CA ASP A 199 -4.49 -10.52 -42.65
C ASP A 199 -2.96 -10.52 -42.79
N GLU A 200 -2.23 -9.96 -41.83
CA GLU A 200 -0.77 -9.89 -41.87
C GLU A 200 -0.13 -11.26 -41.58
N GLU A 201 0.69 -11.75 -42.52
CA GLU A 201 1.38 -13.04 -42.43
C GLU A 201 2.86 -12.90 -42.06
N LEU A 202 3.46 -13.96 -41.50
CA LEU A 202 4.89 -13.95 -41.14
C LEU A 202 5.79 -13.77 -42.38
N GLY A 203 5.48 -14.47 -43.48
CA GLY A 203 6.31 -14.53 -44.68
C GLY A 203 7.74 -15.04 -44.37
N ASP A 204 8.75 -14.42 -44.98
CA ASP A 204 10.18 -14.71 -44.74
C ASP A 204 10.77 -13.95 -43.54
N ARG A 205 9.95 -13.20 -42.79
CA ARG A 205 10.41 -12.35 -41.69
C ARG A 205 10.75 -13.20 -40.45
N LYS A 206 11.77 -12.77 -39.71
CA LYS A 206 12.08 -13.37 -38.40
C LYS A 206 10.95 -13.06 -37.40
N PRO A 207 10.61 -13.96 -36.47
CA PRO A 207 9.57 -13.76 -35.45
C PRO A 207 9.66 -12.44 -34.68
N SER A 208 10.87 -11.98 -34.36
CA SER A 208 11.12 -10.70 -33.67
C SER A 208 10.85 -9.48 -34.55
N GLN A 209 11.18 -9.55 -35.84
CA GLN A 209 10.87 -8.49 -36.81
C GLN A 209 9.36 -8.38 -37.02
N PHE A 210 8.69 -9.52 -37.12
CA PHE A 210 7.24 -9.56 -37.24
C PHE A 210 6.53 -8.97 -36.02
N LEU A 211 6.98 -9.31 -34.80
CA LEU A 211 6.42 -8.70 -33.59
C LEU A 211 6.60 -7.18 -33.56
N ARG A 212 7.79 -6.69 -33.96
CA ARG A 212 8.04 -5.24 -34.05
C ARG A 212 7.13 -4.57 -35.07
N HIS A 213 6.88 -5.23 -36.20
CA HIS A 213 5.97 -4.76 -37.22
C HIS A 213 4.53 -4.69 -36.72
N LEU A 214 4.01 -5.77 -36.12
CA LEU A 214 2.69 -5.80 -35.49
C LEU A 214 2.52 -4.71 -34.43
N LYS A 215 3.55 -4.49 -33.59
CA LYS A 215 3.57 -3.39 -32.61
C LYS A 215 3.54 -2.01 -33.27
N SER A 216 4.19 -1.84 -34.42
CA SER A 216 4.19 -0.58 -35.17
C SER A 216 2.82 -0.31 -35.80
N LEU A 217 2.13 -1.35 -36.29
CA LEU A 217 0.76 -1.22 -36.80
C LEU A 217 -0.23 -0.89 -35.67
N ALA A 218 -0.01 -1.46 -34.49
CA ALA A 218 -0.82 -1.21 -33.30
C ALA A 218 -0.46 0.09 -32.56
N ALA A 219 0.66 0.76 -32.88
CA ALA A 219 1.19 1.87 -32.07
C ALA A 219 0.26 3.07 -31.83
N PRO A 220 -0.65 3.46 -32.75
CA PRO A 220 -1.60 4.55 -32.47
C PRO A 220 -2.90 4.08 -31.80
N THR A 221 -3.16 2.77 -31.76
CA THR A 221 -4.44 2.21 -31.33
C THR A 221 -4.27 1.47 -30.00
N VAL A 222 -5.29 1.49 -29.13
CA VAL A 222 -5.32 0.66 -27.92
C VAL A 222 -5.61 -0.81 -28.30
N VAL A 223 -4.74 -1.40 -29.12
CA VAL A 223 -4.83 -2.83 -29.41
C VAL A 223 -4.42 -3.57 -28.15
N GLN A 224 -5.30 -4.42 -27.65
CA GLN A 224 -5.02 -5.21 -26.46
C GLN A 224 -3.76 -6.05 -26.68
N LEU A 225 -2.77 -5.92 -25.80
CA LEU A 225 -1.52 -6.69 -25.83
C LEU A 225 -1.78 -8.20 -25.96
N ASN A 226 -2.89 -8.67 -25.40
CA ASN A 226 -3.35 -10.05 -25.51
C ASN A 226 -3.68 -10.40 -26.96
N LEU A 227 -4.47 -9.59 -27.68
CA LEU A 227 -4.79 -9.84 -29.09
C LEU A 227 -3.52 -9.93 -29.94
N LEU A 228 -2.59 -8.99 -29.73
CA LEU A 228 -1.31 -8.97 -30.43
C LEU A 228 -0.48 -10.23 -30.17
N ARG A 229 -0.45 -10.68 -28.90
CA ARG A 229 0.23 -11.93 -28.50
C ARG A 229 -0.40 -13.15 -29.17
N HIS A 230 -1.73 -13.26 -29.16
CA HIS A 230 -2.44 -14.40 -29.78
C HIS A 230 -2.21 -14.45 -31.29
N LEU A 231 -2.31 -13.31 -31.99
CA LEU A 231 -2.03 -13.21 -33.42
C LEU A 231 -0.58 -13.59 -33.72
N TRP A 232 0.37 -13.07 -32.93
CA TRP A 232 1.78 -13.38 -33.11
C TRP A 232 2.05 -14.88 -32.95
N LEU A 233 1.61 -15.51 -31.85
CA LEU A 233 1.82 -16.94 -31.58
C LEU A 233 1.22 -17.82 -32.68
N ARG A 234 -0.03 -17.54 -33.09
CA ARG A 234 -0.75 -18.34 -34.10
C ARG A 234 -0.05 -18.36 -35.47
N ARG A 235 0.77 -17.34 -35.78
CA ARG A 235 1.45 -17.19 -37.08
C ARG A 235 2.91 -17.66 -37.06
N LEU A 236 3.44 -18.11 -35.93
CA LEU A 236 4.79 -18.68 -35.86
C LEU A 236 4.84 -20.11 -36.41
N PRO A 237 6.00 -20.58 -36.89
CA PRO A 237 6.20 -22.00 -37.18
C PRO A 237 6.00 -22.85 -35.91
N THR A 238 5.43 -24.05 -36.07
CA THR A 238 5.07 -24.97 -34.96
C THR A 238 6.24 -25.26 -34.01
N HIS A 239 7.47 -25.39 -34.52
CA HIS A 239 8.66 -25.62 -33.70
C HIS A 239 9.02 -24.45 -32.77
N VAL A 240 8.62 -23.21 -33.09
CA VAL A 240 8.84 -22.04 -32.23
C VAL A 240 7.70 -21.90 -31.23
N GLN A 241 6.47 -22.22 -31.62
CA GLN A 241 5.30 -22.19 -30.74
C GLN A 241 5.50 -23.10 -29.53
N THR A 242 5.99 -24.33 -29.72
CA THR A 242 6.22 -25.29 -28.63
C THR A 242 7.23 -24.82 -27.59
N VAL A 243 8.19 -23.96 -27.98
CA VAL A 243 9.20 -23.40 -27.07
C VAL A 243 8.62 -22.21 -26.29
N VAL A 244 7.70 -21.46 -26.89
CA VAL A 244 7.11 -20.25 -26.28
C VAL A 244 5.86 -20.57 -25.44
N ASP A 245 5.09 -21.59 -25.82
CA ASP A 245 3.90 -22.09 -25.12
C ASP A 245 4.22 -23.28 -24.19
N GLY A 246 5.50 -23.56 -23.94
CA GLY A 246 5.92 -24.69 -23.09
C GLY A 246 5.22 -24.68 -21.73
N PRO A 247 4.80 -25.86 -21.21
CA PRO A 247 4.06 -25.94 -19.97
C PRO A 247 4.96 -25.52 -18.80
N SER A 248 4.57 -24.43 -18.13
CA SER A 248 5.02 -24.13 -16.76
C SER A 248 4.53 -25.20 -15.80
#